data_AF-A0A2N7JFA9-F1
#
_entry.id   AF-A0A2N7JFA9-F1
#
_cell.length_a   1.000
_cell.length_b   1.000
_cell.length_c   1.000
_cell.angle_alpha   90.00
_cell.angle_beta   90.00
_cell.angle_gamma   90.00
#
_symmetry.space_group_name_H-M   'P 1'
#
loop_
_entity.id
_entity.type
_entity.pdbx_description
1 polymer ?
#
loop_
_entity_poly.entity_id
_entity_poly.type
_entity_poly.pdbx_seq_one_letter_code
_entity_poly.pdbx_strand_id
1 'polypeptide(L)'
;MPKSAKKIQPLDNTESEALDRLPVFPLPLFILPNGRQRLRIFEQKYLKMVSSASQGGGFIIAPQDAAKPKTLSSWGTRVTIVDFNISDDNILEIDVEGVQLVKLKDAMRQQDTLITSRFQNLPHWPELNAKTPNIMTSFLVQLFRENESIRTLYPTPDFENSQWTCARLLEMLPIPLEKKAEFTRPASFPSLVPFLNQIITGQ
;
A
#
# COMPACT_ATOMS: atom_id res chain seq x y z
N MET A 1 10.93 -44.45 -41.25
CA MET A 1 11.32 -43.43 -40.25
C MET A 1 10.64 -42.10 -40.59
N PRO A 2 9.65 -41.63 -39.83
CA PRO A 2 9.16 -40.27 -39.91
C PRO A 2 9.59 -39.43 -38.70
N LYS A 3 9.99 -38.18 -38.95
CA LYS A 3 10.39 -37.18 -37.95
C LYS A 3 9.13 -36.63 -37.25
N SER A 4 9.12 -36.68 -35.92
CA SER A 4 8.12 -35.99 -35.08
C SER A 4 8.20 -34.47 -35.25
N ALA A 5 7.11 -33.87 -35.72
CA ALA A 5 6.84 -32.45 -35.48
C ALA A 5 6.08 -32.33 -34.16
N LYS A 6 6.74 -31.82 -33.10
CA LYS A 6 6.07 -31.42 -31.85
C LYS A 6 5.24 -30.16 -32.15
N LYS A 7 3.92 -30.31 -32.10
CA LYS A 7 2.97 -29.21 -32.03
C LYS A 7 3.21 -28.45 -30.72
N ILE A 8 3.62 -27.19 -30.81
CA ILE A 8 3.70 -26.27 -29.68
C ILE A 8 2.28 -25.82 -29.36
N GLN A 9 1.75 -26.26 -28.22
CA GLN A 9 0.52 -25.71 -27.64
C GLN A 9 0.86 -24.36 -27.00
N PRO A 10 0.06 -23.30 -27.18
CA PRO A 10 0.20 -22.11 -26.37
C PRO A 10 -0.21 -22.43 -24.92
N LEU A 11 0.65 -22.03 -23.97
CA LEU A 11 0.39 -22.03 -22.54
C LEU A 11 -0.71 -21.00 -22.24
N ASP A 12 -1.94 -21.47 -22.25
CA ASP A 12 -3.07 -20.74 -21.71
C ASP A 12 -2.99 -20.88 -20.19
N ASN A 13 -2.22 -19.99 -19.54
CA ASN A 13 -2.27 -19.82 -18.09
C ASN A 13 -3.58 -19.07 -17.75
N THR A 14 -4.69 -19.75 -17.94
CA THR A 14 -5.97 -19.36 -17.33
C THR A 14 -6.00 -19.97 -15.94
N GLU A 15 -5.23 -19.39 -15.01
CA GLU A 15 -5.49 -19.62 -13.58
C GLU A 15 -6.83 -18.95 -13.27
N SER A 16 -7.86 -19.78 -13.20
CA SER A 16 -9.17 -19.47 -12.67
C SER A 16 -9.05 -19.11 -11.18
N GLU A 17 -8.61 -17.89 -10.86
CA GLU A 17 -8.77 -17.33 -9.53
C GLU A 17 -10.26 -17.06 -9.32
N ALA A 18 -10.88 -17.75 -8.35
CA ALA A 18 -12.07 -17.20 -7.73
C ALA A 18 -11.73 -15.76 -7.33
N LEU A 19 -12.41 -14.78 -7.92
CA LEU A 19 -12.09 -13.37 -7.68
C LEU A 19 -12.48 -13.01 -6.25
N ASP A 20 -11.58 -13.30 -5.31
CA ASP A 20 -11.78 -13.04 -3.90
C ASP A 20 -12.07 -11.56 -3.69
N ARG A 21 -13.21 -11.29 -3.05
CA ARG A 21 -13.65 -9.94 -2.73
C ARG A 21 -13.08 -9.57 -1.39
N LEU A 22 -12.28 -8.50 -1.35
CA LEU A 22 -11.76 -7.98 -0.10
C LEU A 22 -12.61 -6.82 0.39
N PRO A 23 -12.72 -6.63 1.72
CA PRO A 23 -13.21 -5.38 2.27
C PRO A 23 -12.35 -4.20 1.78
N VAL A 24 -13.01 -3.06 1.59
CA VAL A 24 -12.37 -1.81 1.21
C VAL A 24 -12.59 -0.81 2.35
N PHE A 25 -11.50 -0.25 2.84
CA PHE A 25 -11.47 0.79 3.86
C PHE A 25 -11.06 2.12 3.22
N PRO A 26 -12.02 3.01 2.94
CA PRO A 26 -11.71 4.34 2.42
C PRO A 26 -11.09 5.22 3.52
N LEU A 27 -9.87 5.68 3.31
CA LEU A 27 -9.12 6.51 4.28
C LEU A 27 -8.34 7.62 3.56
N PRO A 28 -8.12 8.78 4.19
CA PRO A 28 -7.24 9.83 3.66
C PRO A 28 -5.75 9.45 3.89
N LEU A 29 -5.38 8.25 3.46
CA LEU A 29 -4.09 7.63 3.68
C LEU A 29 -3.51 7.15 2.35
N PHE A 30 -2.21 7.39 2.16
CA PHE A 30 -1.41 6.86 1.06
C PHE A 30 -0.38 5.89 1.64
N ILE A 31 -0.40 4.65 1.16
CA ILE A 31 0.49 3.58 1.62
C ILE A 31 0.97 2.79 0.39
N LEU A 32 2.27 2.59 0.28
CA LEU A 32 2.93 1.80 -0.75
C LEU A 32 3.30 0.42 -0.22
N PRO A 33 3.76 -0.51 -1.07
CA PRO A 33 4.28 -1.78 -0.63
C PRO A 33 5.33 -1.63 0.50
N ASN A 34 5.27 -2.54 1.46
CA ASN A 34 6.04 -2.58 2.71
C ASN A 34 5.83 -1.37 3.64
N GLY A 35 4.91 -0.46 3.32
CA GLY A 35 4.54 0.66 4.17
C GLY A 35 3.70 0.17 5.32
N ARG A 36 3.87 0.76 6.50
CA ARG A 36 3.17 0.41 7.72
C ARG A 36 2.41 1.59 8.29
N GLN A 37 1.23 1.30 8.82
CA GLN A 37 0.33 2.27 9.41
C GLN A 37 -0.39 1.66 10.60
N ARG A 38 -0.53 2.45 11.67
CA ARG A 38 -1.37 2.12 12.82
C ARG A 38 -2.76 2.70 12.60
N LEU A 39 -3.78 1.84 12.62
CA LEU A 39 -5.17 2.25 12.45
C LEU A 39 -5.96 2.02 13.73
N ARG A 40 -6.74 3.03 14.14
CA ARG A 40 -7.73 2.93 15.21
C ARG A 40 -9.08 2.51 14.63
N ILE A 41 -9.63 1.41 15.13
CA ILE A 41 -10.84 0.81 14.59
C ILE A 41 -11.95 0.89 15.64
N PHE A 42 -12.94 1.74 15.38
CA PHE A 42 -14.05 1.96 16.30
C PHE A 42 -15.43 1.78 15.65
N GLU A 43 -15.55 1.86 14.31
CA GLU A 43 -16.83 1.59 13.63
C GLU A 43 -17.07 0.08 13.47
N GLN A 44 -18.30 -0.36 13.81
CA GLN A 44 -18.68 -1.78 13.85
C GLN A 44 -18.41 -2.54 12.53
N LYS A 45 -18.66 -1.90 11.38
CA LYS A 45 -18.42 -2.51 10.07
C LYS A 45 -16.94 -2.81 9.82
N TYR A 46 -16.03 -1.99 10.37
CA TYR A 46 -14.60 -2.20 10.26
C TYR A 46 -14.07 -3.19 11.29
N LEU A 47 -14.72 -3.36 12.44
CA LEU A 47 -14.42 -4.48 13.35
C LEU A 47 -14.67 -5.83 12.66
N LYS A 48 -15.78 -5.97 11.92
CA LYS A 48 -16.03 -7.17 11.10
C LYS A 48 -14.98 -7.38 10.02
N MET A 49 -14.59 -6.31 9.33
CA MET A 49 -13.50 -6.35 8.34
C MET A 49 -12.21 -6.86 8.97
N VAL A 50 -11.82 -6.34 10.14
CA VAL A 50 -10.61 -6.76 10.85
C VAL A 50 -10.68 -8.23 11.24
N SER A 51 -11.82 -8.69 11.76
CA SER A 51 -12.03 -10.10 12.09
C SER A 51 -11.95 -11.04 10.88
N SER A 52 -12.33 -10.56 9.68
CA SER A 52 -12.20 -11.34 8.45
C SER A 52 -10.74 -11.32 7.95
N ALA A 53 -10.13 -10.13 7.92
CA ALA A 53 -8.75 -9.94 7.47
C ALA A 53 -7.72 -10.70 8.34
N SER A 54 -8.02 -10.92 9.64
CA SER A 54 -7.18 -11.70 10.55
C SER A 54 -7.17 -13.20 10.23
N GLN A 55 -8.18 -13.70 9.51
CA GLN A 55 -8.26 -15.09 9.05
C GLN A 55 -7.46 -15.31 7.75
N GLY A 56 -7.07 -14.23 7.06
CA GLY A 56 -6.29 -14.26 5.83
C GLY A 56 -6.75 -13.22 4.80
N GLY A 57 -6.01 -13.08 3.70
CA GLY A 57 -6.38 -12.23 2.55
C GLY A 57 -6.24 -10.72 2.74
N GLY A 58 -6.36 -10.22 3.97
CA GLY A 58 -6.20 -8.80 4.30
C GLY A 58 -7.41 -7.95 3.90
N PHE A 59 -7.18 -6.65 3.68
CA PHE A 59 -8.18 -5.73 3.16
C PHE A 59 -7.53 -4.67 2.27
N ILE A 60 -8.31 -3.82 1.60
CA ILE A 60 -7.79 -2.78 0.72
C ILE A 60 -7.99 -1.42 1.36
N ILE A 61 -6.92 -0.65 1.54
CA ILE A 61 -7.00 0.77 1.86
C ILE A 61 -7.17 1.53 0.54
N ALA A 62 -8.32 2.17 0.35
CA ALA A 62 -8.58 3.02 -0.80
C ALA A 62 -8.35 4.49 -0.40
N PRO A 63 -7.37 5.19 -0.99
CA PRO A 63 -7.14 6.60 -0.68
C PRO A 63 -8.39 7.43 -0.98
N GLN A 64 -8.81 8.25 -0.03
CA GLN A 64 -9.98 9.09 -0.15
C GLN A 64 -9.59 10.55 0.05
N ASP A 65 -9.95 11.38 -0.92
CA ASP A 65 -9.84 12.83 -0.78
C ASP A 65 -10.83 13.32 0.28
N ALA A 66 -10.32 14.00 1.30
CA ALA A 66 -11.13 14.59 2.36
C ALA A 66 -12.13 15.62 1.81
N ALA A 67 -11.81 16.28 0.69
CA ALA A 67 -12.72 17.21 0.02
C ALA A 67 -13.83 16.50 -0.77
N LYS A 68 -13.69 15.21 -1.08
CA LYS A 68 -14.65 14.42 -1.88
C LYS A 68 -15.01 13.10 -1.19
N PRO A 69 -15.58 13.14 0.03
CA PRO A 69 -15.72 11.95 0.88
C PRO A 69 -16.72 10.89 0.36
N LYS A 70 -17.48 11.21 -0.69
CA LYS A 70 -18.44 10.30 -1.32
C LYS A 70 -17.85 9.52 -2.50
N THR A 71 -16.64 9.88 -2.96
CA THR A 71 -16.03 9.26 -4.12
C THR A 71 -15.02 8.21 -3.67
N LEU A 72 -15.31 6.95 -3.96
CA LEU A 72 -14.37 5.87 -3.75
C LEU A 72 -13.27 5.93 -4.82
N SER A 73 -12.00 5.86 -4.41
CA SER A 73 -10.90 5.74 -5.37
C SER A 73 -11.02 4.47 -6.22
N SER A 74 -10.60 4.54 -7.48
CA SER A 74 -10.57 3.38 -8.38
C SER A 74 -9.40 2.41 -8.11
N TRP A 75 -8.52 2.77 -7.19
CA TRP A 75 -7.35 2.00 -6.78
C TRP A 75 -7.12 2.11 -5.27
N GLY A 76 -6.29 1.21 -4.75
CA GLY A 76 -5.84 1.25 -3.37
C GLY A 76 -4.64 0.35 -3.15
N THR A 77 -4.34 0.08 -1.89
CA THR A 77 -3.26 -0.81 -1.48
C THR A 77 -3.86 -1.95 -0.70
N ARG A 78 -3.62 -3.18 -1.14
CA ARG A 78 -3.93 -4.36 -0.33
C ARG A 78 -2.97 -4.39 0.85
N VAL A 79 -3.52 -4.51 2.05
CA VAL A 79 -2.76 -4.55 3.30
C VAL A 79 -3.07 -5.83 4.08
N THR A 80 -2.12 -6.28 4.88
CA THR A 80 -2.30 -7.35 5.87
C THR A 80 -2.09 -6.80 7.27
N ILE A 81 -2.79 -7.37 8.25
CA ILE A 81 -2.58 -7.02 9.66
C ILE A 81 -1.30 -7.72 10.12
N VAL A 82 -0.37 -6.97 10.68
CA VAL A 82 0.91 -7.47 11.19
C VAL A 82 1.00 -7.41 12.72
N ASP A 83 0.16 -6.61 13.37
CA ASP A 83 0.08 -6.56 14.83
C ASP A 83 -1.30 -6.11 15.32
N PHE A 84 -1.67 -6.52 16.53
CA PHE A 84 -2.89 -6.12 17.22
C PHE A 84 -2.55 -5.46 18.55
N ASN A 85 -3.13 -4.29 18.78
CA ASN A 85 -2.92 -3.49 19.97
C ASN A 85 -4.27 -3.02 20.54
N ILE A 86 -4.28 -2.65 21.81
CA ILE A 86 -5.40 -1.97 22.44
C ILE A 86 -4.84 -0.67 23.02
N SER A 87 -5.40 0.46 22.62
CA SER A 87 -4.98 1.76 23.14
C SER A 87 -5.42 1.93 24.60
N ASP A 88 -4.88 2.93 25.29
CA ASP A 88 -5.26 3.23 26.69
C ASP A 88 -6.76 3.49 26.86
N ASP A 89 -7.41 4.06 25.84
CA ASP A 89 -8.87 4.28 25.78
C ASP A 89 -9.69 3.01 25.43
N ASN A 90 -9.07 1.83 25.47
CA ASN A 90 -9.68 0.54 25.16
C ASN A 90 -10.25 0.43 23.72
N ILE A 91 -9.64 1.15 22.77
CA ILE A 91 -9.97 1.09 21.34
C ILE A 91 -9.01 0.11 20.66
N LEU A 92 -9.55 -0.70 19.74
CA LEU A 92 -8.73 -1.61 18.93
C LEU A 92 -7.81 -0.81 18.00
N GLU A 93 -6.52 -1.07 18.12
CA GLU A 93 -5.49 -0.62 17.19
C GLU A 93 -4.95 -1.82 16.40
N ILE A 94 -4.72 -1.63 15.11
CA ILE A 94 -4.03 -2.61 14.28
C ILE A 94 -2.87 -1.95 13.57
N ASP A 95 -1.74 -2.64 13.49
CA ASP A 95 -0.69 -2.27 12.54
C ASP A 95 -0.89 -3.07 11.27
N VAL A 96 -0.89 -2.38 10.15
CA VAL A 96 -1.04 -2.99 8.84
C VAL A 96 0.19 -2.74 7.99
N GLU A 97 0.50 -3.68 7.10
CA GLU A 97 1.57 -3.56 6.12
C GLU A 97 1.03 -3.64 4.70
N GLY A 98 1.48 -2.72 3.83
CA GLY A 98 1.18 -2.71 2.41
C GLY A 98 1.80 -3.90 1.70
N VAL A 99 0.98 -4.67 0.99
CA VAL A 99 1.43 -5.82 0.19
C VAL A 99 1.64 -5.40 -1.25
N GLN A 100 0.62 -4.80 -1.87
CA GLN A 100 0.66 -4.44 -3.29
C GLN A 100 -0.41 -3.39 -3.64
N LEU A 101 -0.13 -2.64 -4.71
CA LEU A 101 -1.12 -1.74 -5.30
C LEU A 101 -2.15 -2.55 -6.09
N VAL A 102 -3.41 -2.13 -6.03
CA VAL A 102 -4.52 -2.83 -6.68
C VAL A 102 -5.50 -1.86 -7.32
N LYS A 103 -6.10 -2.28 -8.43
CA LYS A 103 -7.24 -1.62 -9.05
C LYS A 103 -8.52 -2.26 -8.52
N LEU A 104 -9.45 -1.43 -8.04
CA LEU A 104 -10.76 -1.91 -7.60
C LEU A 104 -11.62 -2.27 -8.82
N LYS A 105 -12.32 -3.40 -8.71
CA LYS A 105 -13.23 -3.95 -9.72
C LYS A 105 -14.56 -4.28 -9.04
N ASP A 106 -15.64 -3.78 -9.61
CA ASP A 106 -17.01 -4.05 -9.15
C ASP A 106 -17.19 -3.79 -7.65
N ALA A 107 -16.78 -2.61 -7.18
CA ALA A 107 -16.97 -2.21 -5.79
C ALA A 107 -18.47 -2.17 -5.45
N MET A 108 -18.85 -2.81 -4.36
CA MET A 108 -20.24 -2.91 -3.91
C MET A 108 -20.34 -2.59 -2.42
N ARG A 109 -21.37 -1.84 -2.07
CA ARG A 109 -21.72 -1.56 -0.67
C ARG A 109 -22.63 -2.67 -0.16
N GLN A 110 -22.21 -3.33 0.92
CA GLN A 110 -22.98 -4.36 1.61
C GLN A 110 -24.10 -3.73 2.46
N GLN A 111 -24.99 -4.57 3.00
CA GLN A 111 -26.10 -4.15 3.84
C GLN A 111 -25.65 -3.34 5.07
N ASP A 112 -24.49 -3.67 5.66
CA ASP A 112 -23.90 -2.97 6.79
C ASP A 112 -23.03 -1.77 6.39
N THR A 113 -23.19 -1.30 5.15
CA THR A 113 -22.44 -0.20 4.53
C THR A 113 -20.96 -0.47 4.27
N LEU A 114 -20.42 -1.64 4.65
CA LEU A 114 -19.05 -2.03 4.32
C LEU A 114 -18.89 -2.13 2.81
N ILE A 115 -17.83 -1.53 2.27
CA ILE A 115 -17.53 -1.66 0.85
C ILE A 115 -16.67 -2.91 0.66
N THR A 116 -16.96 -3.65 -0.40
CA THR A 116 -16.21 -4.84 -0.78
C THR A 116 -15.99 -4.82 -2.29
N SER A 117 -14.82 -5.25 -2.74
CA SER A 117 -14.44 -5.14 -4.15
C SER A 117 -13.66 -6.39 -4.59
N ARG A 118 -13.88 -6.81 -5.83
CA ARG A 118 -12.87 -7.60 -6.54
C ARG A 118 -11.68 -6.67 -6.81
N PHE A 119 -10.51 -7.23 -7.09
CA PHE A 119 -9.35 -6.41 -7.39
C PHE A 119 -8.46 -7.06 -8.45
N GLN A 120 -7.61 -6.23 -9.03
CA GLN A 120 -6.55 -6.65 -9.93
C GLN A 120 -5.24 -6.02 -9.45
N ASN A 121 -4.17 -6.81 -9.37
CA ASN A 121 -2.86 -6.30 -9.00
C ASN A 121 -2.40 -5.25 -10.01
N LEU A 122 -1.93 -4.10 -9.52
CA LEU A 122 -1.30 -3.08 -10.34
C LEU A 122 0.21 -3.26 -10.25
N PRO A 123 0.93 -3.28 -11.38
CA PRO A 123 2.37 -3.28 -11.34
C PRO A 123 2.84 -1.97 -10.70
N HIS A 124 3.83 -2.09 -9.81
CA HIS A 124 4.51 -0.96 -9.20
C HIS A 124 5.94 -0.86 -9.77
N TRP A 125 6.87 -0.24 -9.04
CA TRP A 125 8.26 -0.15 -9.47
C TRP A 125 8.85 -1.55 -9.65
N PRO A 126 9.52 -1.84 -10.77
CA PRO A 126 10.33 -3.05 -10.87
C PRO A 126 11.47 -2.97 -9.84
N GLU A 127 12.10 -4.10 -9.53
CA GLU A 127 13.35 -4.08 -8.77
C GLU A 127 14.41 -3.30 -9.55
N LEU A 128 14.96 -2.26 -8.91
CA LEU A 128 15.95 -1.39 -9.52
C LEU A 128 17.21 -1.36 -8.67
N ASN A 129 18.36 -1.59 -9.31
CA ASN A 129 19.66 -1.33 -8.70
C ASN A 129 20.02 0.17 -8.86
N ALA A 130 19.19 1.03 -8.28
CA ALA A 130 19.37 2.48 -8.29
C ALA A 130 19.77 2.95 -6.89
N LYS A 131 20.70 3.90 -6.81
CA LYS A 131 21.10 4.53 -5.55
C LYS A 131 20.42 5.89 -5.39
N THR A 132 19.79 6.10 -4.24
CA THR A 132 19.29 7.43 -3.83
C THR A 132 20.43 8.26 -3.22
N PRO A 133 20.37 9.59 -3.33
CA PRO A 133 21.28 10.48 -2.62
C PRO A 133 21.29 10.20 -1.10
N ASN A 134 22.49 10.18 -0.48
CA ASN A 134 22.65 9.91 0.96
C ASN A 134 21.83 10.87 1.84
N ILE A 135 21.58 12.09 1.38
CA ILE A 135 20.78 13.08 2.11
C ILE A 135 19.35 12.57 2.37
N MET A 136 18.78 11.80 1.44
CA MET A 136 17.43 11.23 1.59
C MET A 136 17.39 10.16 2.67
N THR A 137 18.36 9.24 2.66
CA THR A 137 18.50 8.22 3.71
C THR A 137 18.75 8.87 5.08
N SER A 138 19.66 9.84 5.16
CA SER A 138 19.92 10.59 6.40
C SER A 138 18.68 11.28 6.93
N PHE A 139 17.89 11.91 6.05
CA PHE A 139 16.63 12.55 6.42
C PHE A 139 15.61 11.54 6.95
N LEU A 140 15.46 10.38 6.30
CA LEU A 140 14.57 9.32 6.78
C LEU A 140 15.01 8.77 8.15
N VAL A 141 16.31 8.55 8.34
CA VAL A 141 16.87 8.12 9.63
C VAL A 141 16.60 9.15 10.72
N GLN A 142 16.71 10.43 10.40
CA GLN A 142 16.38 11.51 11.33
C GLN A 142 14.88 11.50 11.69
N LEU A 143 13.97 11.35 10.71
CA LEU A 143 12.54 11.21 10.98
C LEU A 143 12.24 10.04 11.92
N PHE A 144 12.89 8.90 11.73
CA PHE A 144 12.76 7.77 12.65
C PHE A 144 13.27 8.13 14.05
N ARG A 145 14.46 8.72 14.17
CA ARG A 145 15.03 9.11 15.47
C ARG A 145 14.10 10.04 16.25
N GLU A 146 13.47 10.99 15.57
CA GLU A 146 12.63 12.02 16.17
C GLU A 146 11.20 11.55 16.46
N ASN A 147 10.72 10.49 15.80
CA ASN A 147 9.32 10.04 15.89
C ASN A 147 9.25 8.57 16.34
N GLU A 148 8.98 8.35 17.63
CA GLU A 148 8.80 7.00 18.20
C GLU A 148 7.69 6.22 17.51
N SER A 149 6.56 6.87 17.18
CA SER A 149 5.43 6.24 16.48
C SER A 149 5.80 5.67 15.11
N ILE A 150 6.81 6.23 14.44
CA ILE A 150 7.33 5.66 13.19
C ILE A 150 8.26 4.48 13.50
N ARG A 151 9.16 4.60 14.49
CA ARG A 151 10.09 3.51 14.83
C ARG A 151 9.39 2.25 15.28
N THR A 152 8.34 2.36 16.07
CA THR A 152 7.59 1.20 16.59
C THR A 152 6.90 0.43 15.47
N LEU A 153 6.51 1.11 14.38
CA LEU A 153 5.95 0.44 13.20
C LEU A 153 6.99 -0.43 12.48
N TYR A 154 8.27 -0.04 12.47
CA TYR A 154 9.32 -0.68 11.68
C TYR A 154 10.46 -1.19 12.58
N PRO A 155 10.37 -2.42 13.13
CA PRO A 155 11.43 -2.98 13.96
C PRO A 155 12.73 -3.28 13.18
N THR A 156 12.60 -3.57 11.87
CA THR A 156 13.72 -3.84 10.97
C THR A 156 13.60 -2.96 9.71
N PRO A 157 13.91 -1.66 9.79
CA PRO A 157 13.85 -0.75 8.65
C PRO A 157 14.96 -1.04 7.64
N ASP A 158 14.66 -0.88 6.35
CA ASP A 158 15.58 -1.16 5.24
C ASP A 158 16.13 0.15 4.63
N PHE A 159 16.98 0.85 5.40
CA PHE A 159 17.55 2.14 4.99
C PHE A 159 18.54 2.05 3.82
N GLU A 160 19.07 0.87 3.53
CA GLU A 160 19.99 0.64 2.42
C GLU A 160 19.25 0.44 1.09
N ASN A 161 17.98 0.04 1.15
CA ASN A 161 17.13 -0.07 -0.01
C ASN A 161 16.59 1.30 -0.43
N SER A 162 17.05 1.75 -1.59
CA SER A 162 16.68 3.04 -2.18
C SER A 162 15.19 3.14 -2.52
N GLN A 163 14.57 2.04 -2.96
CA GLN A 163 13.14 2.03 -3.27
C GLN A 163 12.30 2.09 -1.99
N TRP A 164 12.69 1.34 -0.96
CA TRP A 164 12.06 1.38 0.35
C TRP A 164 12.17 2.77 0.97
N THR A 165 13.37 3.37 0.97
CA THR A 165 13.63 4.71 1.50
C THR A 165 12.76 5.76 0.81
N CYS A 166 12.73 5.79 -0.52
CA CYS A 166 11.87 6.68 -1.30
C CYS A 166 10.38 6.47 -1.03
N ALA A 167 9.92 5.23 -0.90
CA ALA A 167 8.52 4.93 -0.62
C ALA A 167 8.10 5.50 0.75
N ARG A 168 8.90 5.27 1.80
CA ARG A 168 8.64 5.79 3.15
C ARG A 168 8.66 7.31 3.19
N LEU A 169 9.63 7.95 2.52
CA LEU A 169 9.67 9.41 2.41
C LEU A 169 8.42 9.95 1.70
N LEU A 170 8.01 9.34 0.59
CA LEU A 170 6.82 9.75 -0.13
C LEU A 170 5.54 9.61 0.71
N GLU A 171 5.45 8.58 1.55
CA GLU A 171 4.33 8.40 2.49
C GLU A 171 4.32 9.46 3.59
N MET A 172 5.47 9.75 4.19
CA MET A 172 5.60 10.62 5.38
C MET A 172 5.57 12.10 5.06
N LEU A 173 6.10 12.51 3.90
CA LEU A 173 6.17 13.92 3.54
C LEU A 173 4.77 14.51 3.25
N PRO A 174 4.55 15.80 3.55
CA PRO A 174 3.28 16.49 3.36
C PRO A 174 3.03 16.86 1.88
N ILE A 175 2.97 15.85 1.02
CA ILE A 175 2.71 15.97 -0.41
C ILE A 175 1.21 15.70 -0.67
N PRO A 176 0.53 16.49 -1.51
CA PRO A 176 -0.86 16.22 -1.88
C PRO A 176 -1.04 14.81 -2.46
N LEU A 177 -2.15 14.14 -2.09
CA LEU A 177 -2.42 12.75 -2.52
C LEU A 177 -2.37 12.58 -4.05
N GLU A 178 -2.89 13.55 -4.80
CA GLU A 178 -2.87 13.55 -6.27
C GLU A 178 -1.44 13.47 -6.80
N LYS A 179 -0.52 14.23 -6.18
CA LYS A 179 0.90 14.22 -6.53
C LYS A 179 1.59 12.93 -6.11
N LYS A 180 1.27 12.38 -4.93
CA LYS A 180 1.76 11.06 -4.50
C LYS A 180 1.34 9.96 -5.48
N ALA A 181 0.10 10.03 -5.98
CA ALA A 181 -0.45 9.05 -6.91
C ALA A 181 0.29 8.98 -8.25
N GLU A 182 0.94 10.07 -8.71
CA GLU A 182 1.79 10.05 -9.92
C GLU A 182 2.95 9.04 -9.80
N PHE A 183 3.41 8.77 -8.57
CA PHE A 183 4.54 7.89 -8.30
C PHE A 183 4.17 6.42 -8.06
N THR A 184 2.92 6.04 -8.35
CA THR A 184 2.46 4.66 -8.21
C THR A 184 2.78 3.78 -9.42
N ARG A 185 3.12 4.38 -10.56
CA ARG A 185 3.29 3.67 -11.84
C ARG A 185 4.68 3.01 -11.95
N PRO A 186 4.84 1.94 -12.75
CA PRO A 186 6.13 1.24 -12.86
C PRO A 186 7.31 2.13 -13.26
N ALA A 187 7.08 3.08 -14.18
CA ALA A 187 8.13 3.94 -14.71
C ALA A 187 8.36 5.23 -13.89
N SER A 188 7.72 5.41 -12.73
CA SER A 188 7.75 6.69 -12.00
C SER A 188 8.89 6.81 -10.99
N PHE A 189 9.59 5.72 -10.67
CA PHE A 189 10.67 5.77 -9.67
C PHE A 189 11.80 6.74 -10.05
N PRO A 190 12.31 6.77 -11.31
CA PRO A 190 13.38 7.69 -11.68
C PRO A 190 13.02 9.18 -11.52
N SER A 191 11.75 9.55 -11.69
CA SER A 191 11.29 10.93 -11.48
C SER A 191 10.97 11.23 -10.01
N LEU A 192 10.72 10.22 -9.17
CA LEU A 192 10.49 10.39 -7.74
C LEU A 192 11.75 10.89 -7.03
N VAL A 193 12.91 10.33 -7.36
CA VAL A 193 14.18 10.67 -6.69
C VAL A 193 14.51 12.17 -6.73
N PRO A 194 14.57 12.83 -7.91
CA PRO A 194 14.85 14.27 -7.96
C PRO A 194 13.75 15.10 -7.29
N PHE A 195 12.49 14.66 -7.38
CA PHE A 195 11.37 15.35 -6.72
C PHE A 195 11.48 15.32 -5.19
N LEU A 196 11.77 14.16 -4.60
CA LEU A 196 11.99 14.05 -3.15
C LEU A 196 13.24 14.81 -2.71
N ASN A 197 14.32 14.73 -3.49
CA ASN A 197 15.55 15.47 -3.21
C ASN A 197 15.27 16.97 -3.12
N GLN A 198 14.52 17.53 -4.09
CA GLN A 198 14.13 18.93 -4.11
C GLN A 198 13.34 19.32 -2.84
N ILE A 199 12.36 18.52 -2.44
CA ILE A 199 11.56 18.77 -1.23
C ILE A 199 12.43 18.75 0.03
N ILE A 200 13.34 17.78 0.14
CA ILE A 200 14.18 17.59 1.33
C ILE A 200 15.25 18.69 1.44
N THR A 201 15.80 19.16 0.31
CA THR A 201 16.82 20.22 0.30
C THR A 201 16.22 21.63 0.30
N GLY A 202 14.91 21.76 0.12
CA GLY A 202 14.21 23.05 0.03
C GLY A 202 14.53 23.84 -1.24
N GLN A 203 14.85 23.14 -2.34
CA GLN A 203 15.19 23.73 -3.64
C GLN A 203 13.99 23.83 -4.60
#